data_AF-A0A3M7LDA9-F1
#
_entry.id   AF-A0A3M7LDA9-F1
#
_cell.length_a   1.000
_cell.length_b   1.000
_cell.length_c   1.000
_cell.angle_alpha   90.00
_cell.angle_beta   90.00
_cell.angle_gamma   90.00
#
_symmetry.space_group_name_H-M   'P 1'
#
loop_
_entity.id
_entity.type
_entity.pdbx_description
1 polymer ?
#
loop_
_entity_poly.entity_id
_entity_poly.type
_entity_poly.pdbx_seq_one_letter_code
_entity_poly.pdbx_strand_id
1 'polypeptide(L)'
;MEIKNKGTVKDLISENLEIFFKLDLLGIKNINTAIDYLSICETYQKYLWIKKKSDREKVVADHCKVSIISVKRALLLMNQEIIIEDKNLTS
;
A
#
# COMPACT_ATOMS: atom_id res chain seq x y z
N MET A 1 -11.09 30.72 -6.81
CA MET A 1 -12.31 30.11 -7.39
C MET A 1 -12.10 28.61 -7.33
N GLU A 2 -12.72 27.91 -6.38
CA GLU A 2 -12.62 26.45 -6.29
C GLU A 2 -13.54 25.85 -7.37
N ILE A 3 -12.94 25.28 -8.42
CA ILE A 3 -13.68 24.51 -9.41
C ILE A 3 -14.09 23.20 -8.74
N LYS A 4 -15.29 23.14 -8.17
CA LYS A 4 -15.89 21.88 -7.73
C LYS A 4 -16.37 21.12 -8.97
N ASN A 5 -15.49 20.31 -9.54
CA ASN A 5 -15.88 19.34 -10.56
C ASN A 5 -16.90 18.37 -9.95
N LYS A 6 -18.15 18.42 -10.44
CA LYS A 6 -19.12 17.37 -10.18
C LYS A 6 -18.67 16.13 -10.96
N GLY A 7 -18.18 15.12 -10.25
CA GLY A 7 -17.89 13.80 -10.80
C GLY A 7 -18.78 12.75 -10.14
N THR A 8 -19.03 11.66 -10.84
CA THR A 8 -19.68 10.47 -10.28
C THR A 8 -18.64 9.48 -9.76
N VAL A 9 -19.06 8.54 -8.92
CA VAL A 9 -18.20 7.41 -8.48
C VAL A 9 -17.68 6.62 -9.68
N LYS A 10 -18.48 6.49 -10.75
CA LYS A 10 -18.08 5.84 -12.00
C LYS A 10 -16.89 6.53 -12.63
N ASP A 11 -16.87 7.87 -12.66
CA ASP A 11 -15.81 8.65 -13.28
C ASP A 11 -14.49 8.44 -12.54
N LEU A 12 -14.51 8.52 -11.20
CA LEU A 12 -13.36 8.21 -10.34
C LEU A 12 -12.83 6.79 -10.56
N ILE A 13 -13.72 5.79 -10.64
CA ILE A 13 -13.29 4.41 -10.89
C ILE A 13 -12.66 4.27 -12.28
N SER A 14 -13.24 4.92 -13.28
CA SER A 14 -12.77 4.86 -14.67
C SER A 14 -11.39 5.51 -14.81
N GLU A 15 -11.16 6.65 -14.14
CA GLU A 15 -9.87 7.36 -14.13
C GLU A 15 -8.76 6.57 -13.42
N ASN A 16 -9.11 5.71 -12.46
CA ASN A 16 -8.16 4.97 -11.62
C ASN A 16 -8.13 3.46 -11.93
N LEU A 17 -8.79 3.02 -13.00
CA LEU A 17 -8.98 1.60 -13.32
C LEU A 17 -7.64 0.86 -13.44
N GLU A 18 -6.67 1.48 -14.10
CA GLU A 18 -5.33 0.92 -14.27
C GLU A 18 -4.61 0.73 -12.92
N ILE A 19 -4.73 1.68 -12.01
CA ILE A 19 -4.14 1.59 -10.67
C ILE A 19 -4.77 0.43 -9.89
N PHE A 20 -6.10 0.28 -9.96
CA PHE A 20 -6.78 -0.83 -9.31
C PHE A 20 -6.35 -2.18 -9.88
N PHE A 21 -6.18 -2.29 -11.20
CA PHE A 21 -5.63 -3.50 -11.81
C PHE A 21 -4.20 -3.79 -11.35
N LYS A 22 -3.32 -2.78 -11.30
CA LYS A 22 -1.94 -2.95 -10.81
C LYS A 22 -1.92 -3.43 -9.35
N LEU A 23 -2.75 -2.84 -8.48
CA LEU A 23 -2.88 -3.27 -7.09
C LEU A 23 -3.43 -4.70 -6.98
N ASP A 24 -4.41 -5.05 -7.81
CA ASP A 24 -5.01 -6.39 -7.83
C ASP A 24 -4.01 -7.47 -8.24
N LEU A 25 -3.16 -7.18 -9.23
CA LEU A 25 -2.07 -8.05 -9.69
C LEU A 25 -1.02 -8.29 -8.60
N LEU A 26 -0.80 -7.29 -7.73
CA LEU A 26 0.08 -7.39 -6.56
C LEU A 26 -0.61 -8.06 -5.36
N GLY A 27 -1.84 -8.56 -5.53
CA GLY A 27 -2.59 -9.24 -4.47
C GLY A 27 -3.27 -8.31 -3.47
N ILE A 28 -3.33 -7.00 -3.73
CA ILE A 28 -4.05 -6.03 -2.90
C ILE A 28 -5.50 -5.95 -3.40
N LYS A 29 -6.34 -6.86 -2.87
CA LYS A 29 -7.73 -7.04 -3.32
C LYS A 29 -8.72 -6.01 -2.76
N ASN A 30 -8.34 -5.24 -1.74
CA ASN A 30 -9.20 -4.24 -1.16
C ASN A 30 -8.40 -3.02 -0.69
N ILE A 31 -9.02 -1.84 -0.81
CA ILE A 31 -8.40 -0.54 -0.49
C ILE A 31 -8.00 -0.46 1.00
N ASN A 32 -8.82 -1.01 1.90
CA ASN A 32 -8.51 -1.00 3.34
C ASN A 32 -7.19 -1.72 3.64
N THR A 33 -6.92 -2.85 2.97
CA THR A 33 -5.66 -3.59 3.09
C THR A 33 -4.49 -2.80 2.54
N ALA A 34 -4.69 -2.05 1.44
CA ALA A 34 -3.66 -1.16 0.91
C ALA A 34 -3.28 -0.09 1.96
N ILE A 35 -4.29 0.55 2.56
CA ILE A 35 -4.12 1.58 3.59
C ILE A 35 -3.47 1.00 4.84
N ASP A 36 -3.93 -0.17 5.31
CA ASP A 36 -3.38 -0.84 6.49
C ASP A 36 -1.91 -1.20 6.28
N TYR A 37 -1.56 -1.77 5.13
CA TYR A 37 -0.19 -2.16 4.82
C TYR A 37 0.73 -0.94 4.70
N LEU A 38 0.25 0.17 4.12
CA LEU A 38 0.99 1.42 4.05
C LEU A 38 1.26 1.96 5.46
N SER A 39 0.22 2.05 6.31
CA SER A 39 0.32 2.50 7.69
C SER A 39 1.31 1.65 8.51
N ILE A 40 1.31 0.33 8.33
CA ILE A 40 2.28 -0.58 8.95
C ILE A 40 3.71 -0.24 8.51
N CYS A 41 3.95 -0.01 7.21
CA CYS A 41 5.28 0.27 6.69
C CYS A 41 5.81 1.62 7.19
N GLU A 42 4.99 2.66 7.16
CA GLU A 42 5.34 3.98 7.71
C GLU A 42 5.64 3.90 9.21
N THR A 43 4.82 3.16 9.95
CA THR A 43 5.04 2.94 11.39
C THR A 43 6.33 2.17 11.65
N TYR A 44 6.62 1.15 10.84
CA TYR A 44 7.87 0.39 10.93
C TYR A 44 9.11 1.27 10.65
N GLN A 45 9.01 2.23 9.74
CA GLN A 45 10.07 3.22 9.48
C GLN A 45 10.28 4.17 10.66
N LYS A 46 9.20 4.62 11.33
CA LYS A 46 9.30 5.46 12.55
C LYS A 46 10.07 4.76 13.68
N TYR A 47 10.03 3.43 13.73
CA TYR A 47 10.73 2.62 14.73
C TYR A 47 12.09 2.07 14.26
N LEU A 48 12.72 2.63 13.23
CA LEU A 48 14.04 2.20 12.72
C LEU A 48 15.16 2.22 13.78
N TRP A 49 15.00 3.01 14.85
CA TRP A 49 15.91 3.03 16.00
C TRP A 49 15.93 1.69 16.78
N ILE A 50 14.89 0.86 16.67
CA ILE A 50 14.87 -0.51 17.20
C ILE A 50 15.66 -1.43 16.26
N LYS A 51 16.92 -1.68 16.63
CA LYS A 51 17.89 -2.45 15.81
C LYS A 51 17.41 -3.87 15.49
N LYS A 52 16.84 -4.57 16.48
CA LYS A 52 16.40 -5.97 16.30
C LYS A 52 15.05 -6.01 15.57
N LYS A 53 15.07 -6.53 14.33
CA LYS A 53 13.89 -6.62 13.44
C LYS A 53 12.68 -7.26 14.12
N SER A 54 12.86 -8.40 14.80
CA SER A 54 11.75 -9.09 15.47
C SER A 54 11.06 -8.25 16.57
N ASP A 55 11.82 -7.41 17.25
CA ASP A 55 11.31 -6.61 18.36
C ASP A 55 10.58 -5.39 17.81
N ARG A 56 11.09 -4.82 16.71
CA ARG A 56 10.41 -3.78 15.94
C ARG A 56 9.09 -4.28 15.36
N GLU A 57 9.06 -5.47 14.77
CA GLU A 57 7.84 -6.09 14.25
C GLU A 57 6.76 -6.24 15.33
N LYS A 58 7.16 -6.59 16.57
CA LYS A 58 6.24 -6.66 17.72
C LYS A 58 5.68 -5.30 18.10
N VAL A 59 6.54 -4.29 18.25
CA VAL A 59 6.12 -2.92 18.59
C VAL A 59 5.16 -2.36 17.54
N VAL A 60 5.43 -2.60 16.25
CA VAL A 60 4.55 -2.18 15.15
C VAL A 60 3.23 -2.93 15.18
N ALA A 61 3.24 -4.25 15.44
CA ALA A 61 2.02 -5.04 15.57
C ALA A 61 1.11 -4.50 16.68
N ASP A 62 1.69 -4.20 17.84
CA ASP A 62 0.97 -3.61 18.98
C ASP A 62 0.45 -2.20 18.66
N HIS A 63 1.28 -1.35 18.05
CA HIS A 63 0.90 0.02 17.67
C HIS A 63 -0.26 0.04 16.66
N CYS A 64 -0.14 -0.74 15.60
CA CYS A 64 -1.15 -0.82 14.54
C CYS A 64 -2.35 -1.70 14.93
N LYS A 65 -2.32 -2.36 16.10
CA LYS A 65 -3.35 -3.31 16.57
C LYS A 65 -3.61 -4.45 15.57
N VAL A 66 -2.54 -5.00 15.02
CA VAL A 66 -2.59 -6.11 14.04
C VAL A 66 -1.74 -7.28 14.51
N SER A 67 -1.89 -8.44 13.86
CA SER A 67 -0.99 -9.56 14.12
C SER A 67 0.43 -9.29 13.58
N ILE A 68 1.44 -9.89 14.22
CA ILE A 68 2.82 -9.88 13.70
C ILE A 68 2.89 -10.49 12.28
N ILE A 69 2.03 -11.47 11.98
CA ILE A 69 1.94 -12.08 10.65
C ILE A 69 1.52 -11.03 9.62
N SER A 70 0.54 -10.18 9.96
CA SER A 70 0.10 -9.07 9.12
C SER A 70 1.24 -8.07 8.88
N VAL A 71 2.02 -7.74 9.91
CA VAL A 71 3.20 -6.87 9.78
C VAL A 71 4.21 -7.44 8.80
N LYS A 72 4.55 -8.73 8.94
CA LYS A 72 5.49 -9.40 8.04
C LYS A 72 5.00 -9.44 6.60
N ARG A 73 3.71 -9.70 6.39
CA ARG A 73 3.09 -9.69 5.05
C ARG A 73 3.14 -8.31 4.41
N ALA A 74 2.76 -7.27 5.16
CA ALA A 74 2.81 -5.89 4.68
C ALA A 74 4.23 -5.49 4.29
N LEU A 75 5.22 -5.75 5.15
CA LEU A 75 6.62 -5.45 4.87
C LEU A 75 7.18 -6.26 3.70
N LEU A 76 6.78 -7.52 3.55
CA LEU A 76 7.19 -8.33 2.42
C LEU A 76 6.64 -7.72 1.13
N LEU A 77 5.34 -7.44 1.08
CA LEU A 77 4.66 -6.96 -0.13
C LEU A 77 5.12 -5.55 -0.52
N MET A 78 5.19 -4.61 0.42
CA MET A 78 5.48 -3.21 0.14
C MET A 78 6.95 -2.93 -0.18
N ASN A 79 7.86 -3.86 0.12
CA ASN A 79 9.27 -3.78 -0.28
C ASN A 79 9.58 -4.64 -1.52
N GLN A 80 8.57 -5.22 -2.18
CA GLN A 80 8.78 -5.90 -3.46
C GLN A 80 9.11 -4.87 -4.55
N GLU A 81 10.18 -5.14 -5.30
CA GLU A 81 10.46 -4.43 -6.53
C GLU A 81 9.48 -4.89 -7.62
N ILE A 82 8.87 -3.94 -8.32
CA ILE A 82 7.91 -4.21 -9.39
C ILE A 82 8.53 -3.71 -10.69
N ILE A 83 8.70 -4.62 -11.65
CA ILE A 83 9.06 -4.24 -13.03
C ILE A 83 7.76 -3.86 -13.74
N ILE A 84 7.58 -2.55 -13.99
CA ILE A 84 6.46 -2.04 -14.78
C ILE A 84 6.99 -1.84 -16.21
N GLU A 85 6.61 -2.72 -17.14
CA GLU A 85 6.90 -2.52 -18.56
C GLU A 85 5.89 -1.53 -19.15
N ASP A 86 6.34 -0.30 -19.44
CA ASP A 86 5.52 0.69 -20.15
C ASP A 86 5.33 0.26 -21.61
N LYS A 87 4.11 -0.15 -21.97
CA LYS A 87 3.75 -0.54 -23.34
C LYS A 87 3.57 0.65 -24.31
N ASN A 88 3.85 1.89 -23.90
CA ASN A 88 3.59 3.10 -24.67
C ASN A 88 4.85 3.92 -25.03
N LEU A 89 5.94 3.26 -25.46
CA LEU A 89 7.11 3.92 -26.06
C LEU A 89 7.34 3.58 -27.54
N THR A 90 6.39 2.91 -28.18
CA THR A 90 6.41 2.67 -29.63
C THR A 90 5.07 3.05 -30.25
N SER A 91 4.88 4.34 -30.53
CA SER A 91 3.94 4.85 -31.53
C SER A 91 4.48 6.17 -32.07
#